data_AF-A0A3N5B2F1-F1
#
_entry.id   AF-A0A3N5B2F1-F1
#
_cell.length_a   1.000
_cell.length_b   1.000
_cell.length_c   1.000
_cell.angle_alpha   90.00
_cell.angle_beta   90.00
_cell.angle_gamma   90.00
#
_symmetry.space_group_name_H-M   'P 1'
#
loop_
_entity.id
_entity.type
_entity.pdbx_description
1 polymer ?
#
loop_
_entity_poly.entity_id
_entity_poly.type
_entity_poly.pdbx_seq_one_letter_code
_entity_poly.pdbx_strand_id
1 'polypeptide(L)'
;MIIHFTRQNHYVIKIIGKLSYYINDSQDEKGIKIEKLKNKMRNYGLNDLEFDALINKLIDIGYLNKSNECNISLCEDNYYSLYDVLTLHK
;
A
#
# COMPACT_ATOMS: atom_id res chain seq x y z
N MET A 1 -8.68 -6.37 22.46
CA MET A 1 -7.54 -5.62 21.90
C MET A 1 -8.09 -4.57 20.95
N ILE A 2 -8.01 -3.28 21.30
CA ILE A 2 -8.59 -2.18 20.50
C ILE A 2 -7.54 -1.72 19.48
N ILE A 3 -7.83 -1.86 18.19
CA ILE A 3 -7.01 -1.27 17.13
C ILE A 3 -7.29 0.23 17.14
N HIS A 4 -6.31 1.06 17.53
CA HIS A 4 -6.42 2.50 17.33
C HIS A 4 -6.33 2.80 15.83
N PHE A 5 -7.46 3.17 15.22
CA PHE A 5 -7.52 3.57 13.82
C PHE A 5 -6.87 4.95 13.66
N THR A 6 -5.59 4.97 13.30
CA THR A 6 -4.87 6.20 12.96
C THR A 6 -5.19 6.62 11.52
N ARG A 7 -4.91 7.89 11.20
CA ARG A 7 -4.99 8.40 9.81
C ARG A 7 -4.08 7.60 8.86
N GLN A 8 -2.92 7.14 9.33
CA GLN A 8 -2.03 6.26 8.56
C GLN A 8 -2.69 4.90 8.27
N ASN A 9 -3.33 4.28 9.26
CA ASN A 9 -4.04 3.01 9.10
C ASN A 9 -5.14 3.10 8.04
N HIS A 10 -5.86 4.23 7.98
CA HIS A 10 -6.85 4.49 6.93
C HIS A 10 -6.21 4.43 5.53
N TYR A 11 -5.08 5.12 5.33
CA TYR A 11 -4.41 5.17 4.03
C TYR A 11 -3.76 3.85 3.63
N VAL A 12 -3.19 3.11 4.58
CA VAL A 12 -2.67 1.75 4.34
C VAL A 12 -3.78 0.85 3.80
N ILE A 13 -4.95 0.85 4.44
CA ILE A 13 -6.11 0.06 3.98
C ILE A 13 -6.56 0.50 2.57
N LYS A 14 -6.56 1.81 2.27
CA LYS A 14 -6.92 2.30 0.93
C LYS A 14 -5.92 1.89 -0.14
N ILE A 15 -4.62 1.97 0.15
CA ILE A 15 -3.54 1.56 -0.75
C ILE A 15 -3.66 0.07 -1.08
N ILE A 16 -3.75 -0.76 -0.04
CA ILE A 16 -3.84 -2.22 -0.17
C ILE A 16 -5.12 -2.61 -0.91
N GLY A 17 -6.26 -2.04 -0.53
CA GLY A 17 -7.53 -2.29 -1.22
C GLY A 17 -7.49 -1.94 -2.70
N LYS A 18 -6.77 -0.88 -3.10
CA LYS A 18 -6.60 -0.54 -4.52
C LYS A 18 -5.66 -1.52 -5.22
N LEU A 19 -4.55 -1.89 -4.60
CA LEU A 19 -3.64 -2.89 -5.15
C LEU A 19 -4.34 -4.23 -5.38
N SER A 20 -5.07 -4.75 -4.39
CA SER A 20 -5.83 -6.00 -4.52
C SER A 20 -6.91 -5.94 -5.60
N TYR A 21 -7.62 -4.79 -5.72
CA TYR A 21 -8.60 -4.61 -6.78
C TYR A 21 -7.96 -4.64 -8.17
N TYR A 22 -6.83 -3.96 -8.35
CA TYR A 22 -6.11 -3.93 -9.63
C TYR A 22 -5.57 -5.29 -10.04
N ILE A 23 -5.00 -6.04 -9.11
CA ILE A 23 -4.48 -7.39 -9.38
C ILE A 23 -5.61 -8.34 -9.80
N ASN A 24 -6.79 -8.24 -9.16
CA ASN A 24 -7.94 -9.08 -9.52
C ASN A 24 -8.56 -8.69 -10.88
N ASP A 25 -8.56 -7.41 -11.23
CA ASP A 25 -9.17 -6.88 -12.46
C ASP A 25 -8.24 -7.03 -13.68
N SER A 26 -6.93 -6.99 -13.45
CA SER A 26 -5.90 -7.03 -14.49
C SER A 26 -5.16 -8.37 -14.42
N GLN A 27 -5.73 -9.40 -15.06
CA GLN A 27 -5.23 -10.79 -15.03
C GLN A 27 -3.77 -10.97 -15.52
N ASP A 28 -3.17 -9.93 -16.13
CA ASP A 28 -1.79 -9.89 -16.60
C ASP A 28 -0.88 -8.86 -15.89
N GLU A 29 -1.43 -7.90 -15.14
CA GLU A 29 -0.61 -6.90 -14.43
C GLU A 29 -0.29 -7.38 -13.01
N LYS A 30 0.97 -7.79 -12.79
CA LYS A 30 1.49 -8.10 -11.45
C LYS A 30 1.64 -6.88 -10.53
N GLY A 31 1.19 -5.68 -10.91
CA GLY A 31 1.35 -4.48 -10.09
C GLY A 31 0.73 -3.23 -10.72
N ILE A 32 0.64 -2.14 -9.95
CA ILE A 32 0.11 -0.85 -10.39
C ILE A 32 1.24 0.16 -10.57
N LYS A 33 1.11 1.04 -11.56
CA LYS A 33 1.98 2.24 -11.67
C LYS A 33 1.84 3.11 -10.41
N ILE A 34 2.97 3.44 -9.79
CA ILE A 34 3.02 4.24 -8.54
C ILE A 34 2.31 5.58 -8.71
N GLU A 35 2.48 6.25 -9.85
CA GLU A 35 1.80 7.50 -10.21
C GLU A 35 0.27 7.36 -10.29
N LYS A 36 -0.24 6.23 -10.80
CA LYS A 36 -1.69 5.98 -10.82
C LYS A 36 -2.21 5.82 -9.39
N LEU A 37 -1.47 5.11 -8.54
CA LEU A 37 -1.86 4.95 -7.14
C LEU A 37 -1.81 6.30 -6.39
N LYS A 38 -0.74 7.07 -6.59
CA LYS A 38 -0.52 8.39 -5.99
C LYS A 38 -1.67 9.35 -6.30
N ASN A 39 -2.03 9.47 -7.58
CA ASN A 39 -3.17 10.29 -8.00
C ASN A 39 -4.50 9.83 -7.39
N LYS A 40 -4.72 8.52 -7.24
CA LYS A 40 -5.90 8.00 -6.53
C LYS A 40 -5.87 8.35 -5.05
N MET A 41 -4.71 8.31 -4.40
CA MET A 41 -4.57 8.63 -2.98
C MET A 41 -4.74 10.13 -2.69
N ARG A 42 -4.38 11.01 -3.63
CA ARG A 42 -4.71 12.45 -3.56
C ARG A 42 -6.22 12.69 -3.44
N ASN A 43 -7.06 11.91 -4.13
CA ASN A 43 -8.52 12.00 -4.01
C ASN A 43 -9.04 11.62 -2.61
N TYR A 44 -8.25 10.88 -1.83
CA TYR A 44 -8.52 10.58 -0.42
C TYR A 44 -7.84 11.57 0.54
N GLY A 45 -7.21 12.63 0.02
CA GLY A 45 -6.55 13.66 0.81
C GLY A 45 -5.18 13.27 1.37
N LEU A 46 -4.53 12.23 0.81
CA LEU A 46 -3.14 11.90 1.11
C LEU A 46 -2.24 12.73 0.19
N ASN A 47 -1.35 13.54 0.76
CA ASN A 47 -0.42 14.32 -0.04
C ASN A 47 0.76 13.47 -0.53
N ASP A 48 1.54 14.01 -1.47
CA ASP A 48 2.63 13.28 -2.11
C ASP A 48 3.74 12.85 -1.15
N LEU A 49 4.12 13.71 -0.20
CA LEU A 49 5.17 13.41 0.77
C LEU A 49 4.72 12.30 1.72
N GLU A 50 3.48 12.38 2.21
CA GLU A 50 2.89 11.35 3.06
C GLU A 50 2.73 10.02 2.29
N PHE A 51 2.36 10.09 1.01
CA PHE A 51 2.25 8.92 0.15
C PHE A 51 3.61 8.24 -0.05
N ASP A 52 4.64 8.99 -0.42
CA ASP A 52 5.97 8.43 -0.67
C ASP A 52 6.56 7.82 0.61
N ALA A 53 6.40 8.50 1.75
CA ALA A 53 6.81 7.97 3.06
C ALA A 53 6.07 6.67 3.40
N LEU A 54 4.77 6.59 3.13
CA LEU A 54 3.96 5.41 3.42
C LEU A 54 4.31 4.23 2.50
N ILE A 55 4.51 4.47 1.20
CA ILE A 55 4.91 3.44 0.25
C ILE A 55 6.30 2.91 0.59
N ASN A 56 7.28 3.79 0.86
CA ASN A 56 8.61 3.35 1.27
C ASN A 56 8.56 2.50 2.54
N LYS A 57 7.78 2.92 3.54
CA LYS A 57 7.59 2.12 4.75
C LYS A 57 7.01 0.74 4.45
N LEU A 58 6.00 0.66 3.57
CA LEU A 58 5.38 -0.62 3.19
C LEU A 58 6.33 -1.52 2.39
N ILE A 59 7.27 -0.95 1.64
CA ILE A 59 8.35 -1.68 0.96
C ILE A 59 9.39 -2.17 1.98
N ASP A 60 9.80 -1.31 2.91
CA ASP A 60 10.81 -1.62 3.93
C ASP A 60 10.40 -2.79 4.83
N ILE A 61 9.11 -2.90 5.17
CA ILE A 61 8.57 -4.03 5.93
C ILE A 61 8.26 -5.26 5.05
N GLY A 62 8.54 -5.21 3.75
CA GLY A 62 8.32 -6.31 2.81
C GLY A 62 6.87 -6.60 2.47
N TYR A 63 5.94 -5.66 2.72
CA TYR A 63 4.53 -5.82 2.35
C TYR A 63 4.26 -5.49 0.88
N LEU A 64 4.96 -4.49 0.36
CA LEU A 64 4.94 -4.14 -1.05
C LEU A 64 6.26 -4.53 -1.70
N ASN A 65 6.18 -5.01 -2.93
CA ASN A 65 7.34 -5.17 -3.79
C ASN A 65 7.36 -4.07 -4.85
N LYS A 66 8.55 -3.53 -5.11
CA LYS A 66 8.78 -2.55 -6.17
C LYS A 66 9.55 -3.25 -7.29
N SER A 67 8.82 -3.75 -8.29
CA SER A 67 9.38 -4.56 -9.37
C SER A 67 10.22 -3.74 -10.37
N ASN A 68 10.00 -2.43 -10.45
CA ASN A 68 10.80 -1.46 -11.20
C ASN A 68 10.50 -0.04 -10.67
N GLU A 69 11.23 0.98 -11.16
CA GLU A 69 11.11 2.37 -10.63
C GLU A 69 9.68 2.92 -10.61
N CYS A 70 8.80 2.37 -11.47
CA CYS A 70 7.48 2.90 -11.73
C CYS A 70 6.31 2.01 -11.26
N ASN A 71 6.52 0.73 -10.92
CA ASN A 71 5.43 -0.17 -10.51
C ASN A 71 5.63 -0.76 -9.12
N ILE A 72 4.50 -0.92 -8.42
CA ILE A 72 4.40 -1.50 -7.08
C ILE A 72 3.35 -2.61 -7.07
N SER A 73 3.62 -3.67 -6.33
CA SER A 73 2.75 -4.82 -6.18
C SER A 73 2.67 -5.25 -4.72
N LEU A 74 1.71 -6.13 -4.41
CA LEU A 74 1.77 -6.89 -3.16
C LEU A 74 2.97 -7.85 -3.23
N CYS A 75 3.63 -8.07 -2.10
CA CYS A 75 4.62 -9.14 -2.01
C CYS A 75 3.89 -10.50 -2.07
N GLU A 76 4.34 -11.42 -2.94
CA GLU A 76 3.75 -12.76 -3.06
C GLU A 76 3.94 -13.56 -1.74
N ASP A 77 5.06 -13.30 -1.05
CA ASP A 77 5.35 -13.77 0.30
C ASP A 77 4.93 -12.73 1.34
N ASN A 78 3.66 -12.37 1.44
CA ASN A 78 3.18 -11.46 2.49
C ASN A 78 3.44 -12.08 3.89
N TYR A 79 4.67 -11.92 4.39
CA TYR A 79 5.15 -12.38 5.70
C TYR A 79 4.35 -11.74 6.84
N TYR A 80 3.75 -10.58 6.56
CA TYR A 80 2.94 -9.81 7.49
C TYR A 80 1.48 -9.80 7.02
N SER A 81 0.57 -10.15 7.92
CA SER A 81 -0.86 -9.91 7.69
C SER A 81 -1.15 -8.40 7.68
N LEU A 82 -2.26 -7.98 7.08
CA LEU A 82 -2.72 -6.59 7.16
C LEU A 82 -2.80 -6.12 8.63
N TYR A 83 -3.14 -7.03 9.55
CA TYR A 83 -3.17 -6.75 10.97
C TYR A 83 -1.79 -6.43 11.55
N ASP A 84 -0.76 -7.17 11.14
CA ASP A 84 0.61 -6.92 11.58
C ASP A 84 1.09 -5.56 11.10
N VAL A 85 0.81 -5.19 9.84
CA VAL A 85 1.15 -3.86 9.29
C VAL A 85 0.49 -2.73 10.08
N LEU A 86 -0.77 -2.91 10.47
CA LEU A 86 -1.55 -1.89 11.20
C LEU A 86 -1.17 -1.81 12.70
N THR A 87 -0.45 -2.81 13.23
CA THR A 87 -0.08 -2.90 14.66
C THR A 87 1.42 -2.75 14.93
N LEU A 88 2.27 -2.84 13.89
CA LEU A 88 3.71 -2.53 13.89
C LEU A 88 4.05 -1.05 14.21
N HIS A 89 3.06 -0.25 14.58
CA HIS A 89 3.19 1.15 15.00
C HIS A 89 3.37 1.32 16.52
N LYS A 90 3.99 0.36 17.21
CA LYS A 90 4.38 0.50 18.62
C LYS A 90 5.85 0.84 18.77
#